data_AF-K6TE05-F1
#
_entry.id   AF-K6TE05-F1
#
_cell.length_a   1.000
_cell.length_b   1.000
_cell.length_c   1.000
_cell.angle_alpha   90.00
_cell.angle_beta   90.00
_cell.angle_gamma   90.00
#
_symmetry.space_group_name_H-M   'P 1'
#
loop_
_entity.id
_entity.type
_entity.pdbx_description
1 polymer ?
#
loop_
_entity_poly.entity_id
_entity_poly.type
_entity_poly.pdbx_seq_one_letter_code
_entity_poly.pdbx_strand_id
1 'polypeptide(L)'
;MKKSIILIKKNSYILNGKEYDLEMINEINHLLKPNIKIIILEEDLYVKQFNNKVKKYRLAEFVSNKINNDFPQNGDILYDYDFNKKNNIVFIYSIRGAKRIEKLADYVKNIEVKPIQFIIKEIMAKDLKTNKFSAKVLVKYNNVFYFICFKEGLFDYGFIEENEKEILNKIISNKGVKEIFVDKDIVNILSNENKINIINMNIGELINEKIYKKQRFHTGKVL
;
A
#
# COMPACT_ATOMS: atom_id res chain seq x y z
N MET A 1 0.07 -17.01 16.96
CA MET A 1 1.13 -17.57 16.08
C MET A 1 1.97 -16.45 15.50
N LYS A 2 3.31 -16.57 15.52
CA LYS A 2 4.20 -15.59 14.88
C LYS A 2 4.06 -15.69 13.35
N LYS A 3 3.86 -14.58 12.66
CA LYS A 3 3.85 -14.51 11.17
C LYS A 3 5.26 -14.17 10.68
N SER A 4 5.69 -14.69 9.53
CA SER A 4 6.82 -14.12 8.79
C SER A 4 6.31 -12.91 8.00
N ILE A 5 7.12 -11.84 7.96
CA ILE A 5 6.80 -10.63 7.20
C ILE A 5 7.75 -10.61 6.02
N ILE A 6 7.19 -10.49 4.82
CA ILE A 6 7.93 -10.44 3.56
C ILE A 6 7.55 -9.14 2.88
N LEU A 7 8.54 -8.34 2.50
CA LEU A 7 8.32 -7.21 1.61
C LEU A 7 8.66 -7.66 0.19
N ILE A 8 7.76 -7.47 -0.76
CA ILE A 8 7.98 -7.82 -2.16
C ILE A 8 8.23 -6.53 -2.93
N LYS A 9 9.38 -6.43 -3.57
CA LYS A 9 9.76 -5.36 -4.50
C LYS A 9 9.47 -5.82 -5.94
N LYS A 10 9.78 -4.99 -6.95
CA LYS A 10 9.63 -5.39 -8.36
C LYS A 10 10.48 -6.62 -8.70
N ASN A 11 11.74 -6.62 -8.24
CA ASN A 11 12.78 -7.57 -8.64
C ASN A 11 13.42 -8.33 -7.47
N SER A 12 12.89 -8.22 -6.25
CA SER A 12 13.46 -8.88 -5.07
C SER A 12 12.44 -9.04 -3.94
N TYR A 13 12.84 -9.78 -2.90
CA TYR A 13 12.11 -9.96 -1.66
C TYR A 13 12.97 -9.54 -0.47
N ILE A 14 12.37 -8.90 0.54
CA ILE A 14 13.03 -8.63 1.82
C ILE A 14 12.42 -9.52 2.89
N LEU A 15 13.26 -10.31 3.56
CA LEU A 15 12.90 -11.18 4.68
C LEU A 15 13.93 -11.02 5.80
N ASN A 16 13.46 -10.75 7.02
CA ASN A 16 14.31 -10.55 8.21
C ASN A 16 15.44 -9.52 8.00
N GLY A 17 15.17 -8.46 7.23
CA GLY A 17 16.12 -7.38 6.93
C GLY A 17 17.16 -7.71 5.84
N LYS A 18 17.12 -8.91 5.25
CA LYS A 18 17.95 -9.29 4.11
C LYS A 18 17.14 -9.26 2.82
N GLU A 19 17.78 -8.81 1.75
CA GLU A 19 17.21 -8.76 0.41
C GLU A 19 17.68 -9.98 -0.40
N TYR A 20 16.77 -10.57 -1.17
CA TYR A 20 16.97 -11.79 -1.94
C TYR A 20 16.37 -11.62 -3.34
N ASP A 21 17.05 -12.13 -4.36
CA ASP A 21 16.55 -12.09 -5.73
C ASP A 21 15.31 -12.98 -5.91
N LEU A 22 14.45 -12.64 -6.88
CA LEU A 22 13.21 -13.40 -7.12
C LEU A 22 13.43 -14.87 -7.50
N GLU A 23 14.61 -15.19 -8.03
CA GLU A 23 14.98 -16.53 -8.48
C GLU A 23 15.45 -17.42 -7.32
N MET A 24 15.89 -16.82 -6.22
CA MET A 24 16.43 -17.52 -5.04
C MET A 24 15.35 -17.96 -4.06
N ILE A 25 14.10 -18.15 -4.52
CA ILE A 25 12.96 -18.48 -3.65
C ILE A 25 13.19 -19.80 -2.89
N ASN A 26 13.80 -20.77 -3.56
CA ASN A 26 14.12 -22.08 -2.98
C ASN A 26 15.09 -21.96 -1.79
N GLU A 27 15.94 -20.92 -1.79
CA GLU A 27 16.90 -20.68 -0.73
C GLU A 27 16.27 -20.03 0.50
N ILE A 28 15.11 -19.39 0.38
CA ILE A 28 14.44 -18.74 1.52
C ILE A 28 13.27 -19.56 2.09
N ASN A 29 12.83 -20.61 1.41
CA ASN A 29 11.67 -21.42 1.83
C ASN A 29 11.80 -21.98 3.25
N HIS A 30 12.99 -22.43 3.63
CA HIS A 30 13.26 -22.97 4.97
C HIS A 30 13.15 -21.91 6.09
N LEU A 31 13.16 -20.62 5.74
CA LEU A 31 13.00 -19.50 6.67
C LEU A 31 11.52 -19.07 6.83
N LEU A 32 10.64 -19.55 5.96
CA LEU A 32 9.23 -19.17 5.96
C LEU A 32 8.45 -19.90 7.05
N LYS A 33 7.58 -19.14 7.73
CA LYS A 33 6.63 -19.70 8.70
C LYS A 33 5.35 -20.09 7.98
N PRO A 34 4.53 -21.00 8.54
CA PRO A 34 3.26 -21.40 7.94
C PRO A 34 2.25 -20.25 7.75
N ASN A 35 2.41 -19.15 8.47
CA ASN A 35 1.59 -17.95 8.31
C ASN A 35 2.50 -16.80 7.86
N ILE A 36 2.21 -16.24 6.70
CA ILE A 36 2.98 -15.12 6.17
C ILE A 36 2.11 -13.87 5.98
N LYS A 37 2.74 -12.72 6.16
CA LYS A 37 2.22 -11.43 5.76
C LYS A 37 3.13 -10.86 4.68
N ILE A 38 2.57 -10.69 3.51
CA ILE A 38 3.22 -10.13 2.34
C ILE A 38 2.84 -8.66 2.23
N ILE A 39 3.83 -7.82 2.02
CA ILE A 39 3.64 -6.41 1.74
C ILE A 39 4.19 -6.10 0.37
N ILE A 40 3.32 -5.66 -0.54
CA ILE A 40 3.73 -5.28 -1.89
C ILE A 40 4.25 -3.85 -1.84
N LEU A 41 5.49 -3.69 -2.29
CA LEU A 41 6.20 -2.42 -2.48
C LEU A 41 6.38 -2.20 -3.98
N GLU A 42 6.76 -0.96 -4.34
CA GLU A 42 7.23 -0.62 -5.70
C GLU A 42 6.24 -0.96 -6.83
N GLU A 43 4.95 -1.10 -6.52
CA GLU A 43 3.90 -1.34 -7.51
C GLU A 43 2.80 -0.29 -7.38
N ASP A 44 2.32 0.19 -8.53
CA ASP A 44 1.17 1.09 -8.59
C ASP A 44 -0.11 0.35 -8.18
N LEU A 45 -0.88 0.97 -7.30
CA LEU A 45 -2.23 0.53 -6.97
C LEU A 45 -3.22 1.26 -7.87
N TYR A 46 -4.00 0.52 -8.65
CA TYR A 46 -5.05 1.07 -9.49
C TYR A 46 -6.42 0.83 -8.87
N VAL A 47 -7.38 1.68 -9.19
CA VAL A 47 -8.78 1.53 -8.79
C VAL A 47 -9.71 1.86 -9.94
N LYS A 48 -10.75 1.04 -10.12
CA LYS A 48 -11.93 1.39 -10.93
C LYS A 48 -13.16 1.48 -10.04
N GLN A 49 -13.99 2.49 -10.30
CA GLN A 49 -15.21 2.77 -9.54
C GLN A 49 -16.44 2.41 -10.38
N PHE A 50 -17.40 1.72 -9.78
CA PHE A 50 -18.64 1.31 -10.44
C PHE A 50 -19.85 1.82 -9.67
N ASN A 51 -20.59 2.72 -10.31
CA ASN A 51 -21.81 3.34 -9.76
C ASN A 51 -23.04 2.48 -10.12
N ASN A 52 -23.10 1.25 -9.60
CA ASN A 52 -24.17 0.30 -9.90
C ASN A 52 -24.96 -0.04 -8.64
N LYS A 53 -26.30 -0.07 -8.72
CA LYS A 53 -27.18 -0.55 -7.65
C LYS A 53 -27.00 -2.05 -7.46
N VAL A 54 -26.04 -2.42 -6.61
CA VAL A 54 -25.70 -3.81 -6.31
C VAL A 54 -26.15 -4.14 -4.89
N LYS A 55 -27.00 -5.15 -4.75
CA LYS A 55 -27.40 -5.67 -3.44
C LYS A 55 -26.20 -6.37 -2.80
N LYS A 56 -26.04 -6.22 -1.48
CA LYS A 56 -24.88 -6.75 -0.73
C LYS A 56 -24.56 -8.23 -1.03
N TYR A 57 -25.58 -9.08 -1.10
CA TYR A 57 -25.41 -10.51 -1.32
C TYR A 57 -24.93 -10.88 -2.75
N ARG A 58 -25.04 -9.95 -3.72
CA ARG A 58 -24.53 -10.11 -5.08
C ARG A 58 -23.20 -9.40 -5.33
N LEU A 59 -22.60 -8.80 -4.30
CA LEU A 59 -21.36 -8.02 -4.48
C LEU A 59 -20.22 -8.90 -5.01
N ALA A 60 -20.04 -10.10 -4.44
CA ALA A 60 -18.98 -11.00 -4.88
C ALA A 60 -19.15 -11.39 -6.35
N GLU A 61 -20.34 -11.84 -6.74
CA GLU A 61 -20.68 -12.17 -8.13
C GLU A 61 -20.48 -10.98 -9.08
N PHE A 62 -20.95 -9.79 -8.68
CA PHE A 62 -20.75 -8.56 -9.44
C PHE A 62 -19.26 -8.25 -9.65
N VAL A 63 -18.46 -8.32 -8.60
CA VAL A 63 -17.01 -8.06 -8.65
C VAL A 63 -16.31 -9.09 -9.54
N SER A 64 -16.60 -10.38 -9.39
CA SER A 64 -16.04 -11.44 -10.25
C SER A 64 -16.37 -11.21 -11.72
N ASN A 65 -17.63 -10.89 -12.04
CA ASN A 65 -18.03 -10.57 -13.41
C ASN A 65 -17.31 -9.34 -13.95
N LYS A 66 -17.11 -8.31 -13.13
CA LYS A 66 -16.38 -7.11 -13.51
C LYS A 66 -14.90 -7.36 -13.74
N ILE A 67 -14.26 -8.15 -12.88
CA ILE A 67 -12.86 -8.54 -13.07
C ILE A 67 -12.69 -9.29 -14.40
N ASN A 68 -13.52 -10.29 -14.67
CA ASN A 68 -13.40 -11.13 -15.86
C ASN A 68 -13.61 -10.36 -17.17
N ASN A 69 -14.47 -9.34 -17.18
CA ASN A 69 -14.86 -8.63 -18.40
C ASN A 69 -14.09 -7.30 -18.60
N ASP A 70 -13.72 -6.60 -17.53
CA ASP A 70 -13.26 -5.21 -17.61
C ASP A 70 -11.75 -5.05 -17.25
N PHE A 71 -11.06 -6.12 -16.86
CA PHE A 71 -9.65 -6.08 -16.44
C PHE A 71 -8.75 -7.06 -17.22
N PRO A 72 -7.44 -6.76 -17.37
CA PRO A 72 -6.51 -7.64 -18.06
C PRO A 72 -6.35 -9.00 -17.38
N GLN A 73 -6.43 -10.08 -18.15
CA GLN A 73 -6.30 -11.47 -17.66
C GLN A 73 -4.87 -12.01 -17.91
N ASN A 74 -3.84 -11.32 -17.41
CA ASN A 74 -2.43 -11.70 -17.65
C ASN A 74 -1.83 -12.60 -16.55
N GLY A 75 -2.64 -12.98 -15.55
CA GLY A 75 -2.25 -13.86 -14.44
C GLY A 75 -1.30 -13.25 -13.41
N ASP A 76 -0.90 -11.99 -13.54
CA ASP A 76 0.02 -11.33 -12.58
C ASP A 76 -0.66 -10.24 -11.72
N ILE A 77 -1.97 -10.06 -11.87
CA ILE A 77 -2.71 -9.02 -11.16
C ILE A 77 -3.50 -9.65 -10.01
N LEU A 78 -3.36 -9.05 -8.83
CA LEU A 78 -4.22 -9.29 -7.67
C LEU A 78 -5.33 -8.25 -7.62
N TYR A 79 -6.51 -8.69 -7.19
CA TYR A 79 -7.68 -7.84 -7.05
C TYR A 79 -8.21 -7.86 -5.62
N ASP A 80 -8.74 -6.72 -5.19
CA ASP A 80 -9.50 -6.58 -3.95
C ASP A 80 -10.65 -5.59 -4.18
N TYR A 81 -11.62 -5.50 -3.27
CA TYR A 81 -12.72 -4.56 -3.43
C TYR A 81 -13.24 -3.98 -2.11
N ASP A 82 -13.68 -2.73 -2.19
CA ASP A 82 -14.44 -2.03 -1.15
C ASP A 82 -15.83 -1.64 -1.67
N PHE A 83 -16.81 -1.51 -0.77
CA PHE A 83 -18.16 -1.08 -1.11
C PHE A 83 -18.63 0.09 -0.24
N ASN A 84 -18.80 1.26 -0.86
CA ASN A 84 -19.43 2.40 -0.23
C ASN A 84 -20.95 2.26 -0.31
N LYS A 85 -21.57 1.76 0.77
CA LYS A 85 -23.03 1.56 0.85
C LYS A 85 -23.84 2.84 0.70
N LYS A 86 -23.34 3.98 1.18
CA LYS A 86 -24.08 5.25 1.20
C LYS A 86 -24.30 5.75 -0.22
N ASN A 87 -23.25 5.73 -1.03
CA ASN A 87 -23.27 6.21 -2.41
C ASN A 87 -23.50 5.07 -3.41
N ASN A 88 -23.49 3.82 -2.91
CA ASN A 88 -23.67 2.61 -3.68
C ASN A 88 -22.62 2.52 -4.83
N ILE A 89 -21.36 2.65 -4.43
CA ILE A 89 -20.18 2.61 -5.32
C ILE A 89 -19.32 1.42 -4.92
N VAL A 90 -19.00 0.57 -5.90
CA VAL A 90 -18.03 -0.52 -5.74
C VAL A 90 -16.68 -0.04 -6.25
N PHE A 91 -15.64 -0.21 -5.43
CA PHE A 91 -14.26 0.09 -5.76
C PHE A 91 -13.55 -1.23 -5.98
N ILE A 92 -13.03 -1.48 -7.18
CA ILE A 92 -12.20 -2.65 -7.46
C ILE A 92 -10.77 -2.15 -7.57
N TYR A 93 -9.92 -2.65 -6.68
CA TYR A 93 -8.50 -2.39 -6.63
C TYR A 93 -7.74 -3.46 -7.42
N SER A 94 -6.65 -3.05 -8.06
CA SER A 94 -5.77 -3.98 -8.76
C SER A 94 -4.31 -3.59 -8.61
N ILE A 95 -3.45 -4.57 -8.37
CA ILE A 95 -2.00 -4.40 -8.21
C ILE A 95 -1.26 -5.59 -8.81
N ARG A 96 -0.06 -5.37 -9.35
CA ARG A 96 0.79 -6.46 -9.88
C ARG A 96 1.51 -7.22 -8.78
N GLY A 97 1.95 -8.44 -9.09
CA GLY A 97 2.76 -9.28 -8.23
C GLY A 97 2.14 -10.61 -7.86
N ALA A 98 1.03 -11.01 -8.49
CA ALA A 98 0.41 -12.32 -8.23
C ALA A 98 1.39 -13.47 -8.47
N LYS A 99 2.17 -13.42 -9.56
CA LYS A 99 3.17 -14.46 -9.88
C LYS A 99 4.30 -14.52 -8.85
N ARG A 100 4.73 -13.35 -8.35
CA ARG A 100 5.77 -13.28 -7.30
C ARG A 100 5.28 -13.83 -5.98
N ILE A 101 3.98 -13.70 -5.70
CA ILE A 101 3.34 -14.20 -4.49
C ILE A 101 3.05 -15.70 -4.58
N GLU A 102 2.67 -16.19 -5.76
CA GLU A 102 2.43 -17.61 -6.03
C GLU A 102 3.67 -18.46 -5.69
N LYS A 103 4.87 -18.00 -6.09
CA LYS A 103 6.14 -18.66 -5.72
C LYS A 103 6.36 -18.80 -4.21
N LEU A 104 5.80 -17.89 -3.41
CA LEU A 104 5.85 -17.94 -1.95
C LEU A 104 4.72 -18.78 -1.34
N ALA A 105 3.64 -18.98 -2.10
CA ALA A 105 2.41 -19.59 -1.62
C ALA A 105 2.51 -21.11 -1.44
N ASP A 106 3.35 -21.77 -2.26
CA ASP A 106 3.50 -23.23 -2.28
C ASP A 106 3.93 -23.83 -0.92
N TYR A 107 4.55 -23.03 -0.06
CA TYR A 107 5.18 -23.49 1.18
C TYR A 107 4.45 -23.00 2.45
N VAL A 108 3.30 -22.36 2.32
CA VAL A 108 2.65 -21.64 3.43
C VAL A 108 1.16 -21.99 3.54
N LYS A 109 0.68 -22.07 4.78
CA LYS A 109 -0.72 -22.44 5.09
C LYS A 109 -1.66 -21.25 4.93
N ASN A 110 -1.23 -20.06 5.34
CA ASN A 110 -2.04 -18.85 5.31
C ASN A 110 -1.22 -17.66 4.83
N ILE A 111 -1.81 -16.87 3.93
CA ILE A 111 -1.20 -15.68 3.33
C ILE A 111 -2.11 -14.49 3.57
N GLU A 112 -1.54 -13.43 4.12
CA GLU A 112 -2.13 -12.08 4.13
C GLU A 112 -1.33 -11.22 3.17
N VAL A 113 -1.97 -10.66 2.14
CA VAL A 113 -1.30 -9.76 1.18
C VAL A 113 -1.81 -8.34 1.40
N LYS A 114 -0.90 -7.36 1.45
CA LYS A 114 -1.29 -5.95 1.61
C LYS A 114 -0.35 -4.99 0.87
N PRO A 115 -0.86 -4.18 -0.06
CA PRO A 115 -0.07 -3.08 -0.63
C PRO A 115 0.34 -2.05 0.44
N ILE A 116 1.51 -1.43 0.29
CA ILE A 116 1.97 -0.36 1.20
C ILE A 116 0.99 0.81 1.27
N GLN A 117 0.27 1.10 0.19
CA GLN A 117 -0.76 2.14 0.13
C GLN A 117 -1.85 1.90 1.19
N PHE A 118 -2.24 0.65 1.44
CA PHE A 118 -3.23 0.32 2.48
C PHE A 118 -2.63 0.30 3.89
N ILE A 119 -1.31 0.17 4.02
CA ILE A 119 -0.63 0.39 5.31
C ILE A 119 -0.67 1.89 5.65
N ILE A 120 -0.36 2.74 4.67
CA ILE A 120 -0.42 4.20 4.80
C ILE A 120 -1.85 4.66 5.12
N LYS A 121 -2.88 4.09 4.46
CA LYS A 121 -4.30 4.32 4.79
C LYS A 121 -4.59 4.13 6.27
N GLU A 122 -4.12 3.04 6.86
CA GLU A 122 -4.35 2.75 8.29
C GLU A 122 -3.61 3.69 9.24
N ILE A 123 -2.43 4.15 8.84
CA ILE A 123 -1.66 5.14 9.59
C ILE A 123 -2.43 6.47 9.59
N MET A 124 -2.84 6.95 8.41
CA MET A 124 -3.60 8.18 8.27
C MET A 124 -4.93 8.12 9.03
N ALA A 125 -5.67 7.01 8.92
CA ALA A 125 -6.94 6.85 9.64
C ALA A 125 -6.77 6.94 11.16
N LYS A 126 -5.68 6.37 11.68
CA LYS A 126 -5.35 6.41 13.12
C LYS A 126 -4.97 7.82 13.56
N ASP A 127 -4.11 8.49 12.80
CA ASP A 127 -3.60 9.81 13.16
C ASP A 127 -4.68 10.90 13.06
N LEU A 128 -5.47 10.87 11.99
CA LEU A 128 -6.62 11.75 11.78
C LEU A 128 -7.85 11.34 12.61
N LYS A 129 -7.77 10.23 13.36
CA LYS A 129 -8.82 9.70 14.24
C LYS A 129 -10.16 9.46 13.52
N THR A 130 -10.13 9.16 12.23
CA THR A 130 -11.33 8.88 11.43
C THR A 130 -11.01 7.95 10.25
N ASN A 131 -11.92 7.04 9.94
CA ASN A 131 -11.83 6.19 8.75
C ASN A 131 -12.41 6.87 7.49
N LYS A 132 -12.94 8.09 7.58
CA LYS A 132 -13.58 8.82 6.46
C LYS A 132 -12.81 10.09 6.07
N PHE A 133 -11.50 10.03 6.13
CA PHE A 133 -10.63 11.18 5.81
C PHE A 133 -10.44 11.35 4.30
N SER A 134 -10.10 12.56 3.87
CA SER A 134 -9.59 12.81 2.52
C SER A 134 -8.22 13.45 2.67
N ALA A 135 -7.20 12.84 2.09
CA ALA A 135 -5.81 13.29 2.27
C ALA A 135 -4.98 12.94 1.04
N LYS A 136 -4.02 13.80 0.73
CA LYS A 136 -2.92 13.50 -0.18
C LYS A 136 -1.67 13.28 0.66
N VAL A 137 -0.95 12.20 0.41
CA VAL A 137 0.17 11.76 1.22
C VAL A 137 1.38 11.55 0.32
N LEU A 138 2.53 12.10 0.71
CA LEU A 138 3.82 11.83 0.09
C LEU A 138 4.74 11.23 1.14
N VAL A 139 5.27 10.03 0.86
CA VAL A 139 6.24 9.34 1.72
C VAL A 139 7.31 8.69 0.87
N LYS A 140 8.55 8.64 1.37
CA LYS A 140 9.61 7.83 0.80
C LYS A 140 9.80 6.59 1.66
N TYR A 141 9.76 5.41 1.05
CA TYR A 141 9.97 4.15 1.74
C TYR A 141 10.76 3.19 0.85
N ASN A 142 11.83 2.58 1.39
CA ASN A 142 12.75 1.73 0.61
C ASN A 142 13.20 2.38 -0.71
N ASN A 143 13.66 3.63 -0.64
CA ASN A 143 14.13 4.43 -1.78
C ASN A 143 13.09 4.78 -2.87
N VAL A 144 11.81 4.45 -2.66
CA VAL A 144 10.73 4.79 -3.58
C VAL A 144 9.80 5.82 -2.94
N PHE A 145 9.42 6.82 -3.73
CA PHE A 145 8.40 7.81 -3.38
C PHE A 145 7.02 7.27 -3.70
N TYR A 146 6.10 7.44 -2.76
CA TYR A 146 4.70 7.07 -2.89
C TYR A 146 3.87 8.33 -2.70
N PHE A 147 3.22 8.78 -3.79
CA PHE A 147 2.17 9.77 -3.72
C PHE A 147 0.81 9.09 -3.76
N ILE A 148 -0.01 9.32 -2.74
CA ILE A 148 -1.29 8.62 -2.57
C ILE A 148 -2.39 9.63 -2.24
N CYS A 149 -3.50 9.54 -2.95
CA CYS A 149 -4.72 10.29 -2.66
C CYS A 149 -5.80 9.36 -2.10
N PHE A 150 -6.31 9.74 -0.93
CA PHE A 150 -7.47 9.12 -0.30
C PHE A 150 -8.67 10.07 -0.36
N LYS A 151 -9.85 9.49 -0.58
CA LYS A 151 -11.13 10.19 -0.56
C LYS A 151 -12.14 9.39 0.25
N GLU A 152 -12.72 10.01 1.28
CA GLU A 152 -13.63 9.35 2.23
C GLU A 152 -13.04 8.05 2.84
N GLY A 153 -11.71 8.00 3.02
CA GLY A 153 -10.96 6.86 3.54
C GLY A 153 -10.70 5.73 2.56
N LEU A 154 -11.09 5.89 1.30
CA LEU A 154 -10.83 4.95 0.21
C LEU A 154 -9.66 5.45 -0.63
N PHE A 155 -8.87 4.52 -1.17
CA PHE A 155 -7.85 4.87 -2.16
C PHE A 155 -8.54 5.37 -3.43
N ASP A 156 -8.14 6.54 -3.91
CA ASP A 156 -8.72 7.22 -5.08
C ASP A 156 -7.78 7.17 -6.28
N TYR A 157 -6.53 7.60 -6.09
CA TYR A 157 -5.46 7.43 -7.08
C TYR A 157 -4.10 7.61 -6.39
N GLY A 158 -3.04 7.24 -7.09
CA GLY A 158 -1.67 7.44 -6.64
C GLY A 158 -0.70 7.09 -7.74
N PHE A 159 0.57 7.37 -7.50
CA PHE A 159 1.67 6.97 -8.36
C PHE A 159 2.94 6.85 -7.53
N ILE A 160 3.84 6.00 -8.00
CA ILE A 160 5.16 5.79 -7.40
C ILE A 160 6.26 6.28 -8.33
N GLU A 161 7.38 6.72 -7.75
CA GLU A 161 8.59 7.03 -8.50
C GLU A 161 9.84 6.75 -7.66
N GLU A 162 10.93 6.39 -8.33
CA GLU A 162 12.25 6.29 -7.69
C GLU A 162 12.98 7.64 -7.69
N ASN A 163 12.68 8.50 -8.68
CA ASN A 163 13.31 9.78 -8.86
C ASN A 163 12.50 10.94 -8.21
N GLU A 164 13.19 11.77 -7.44
CA GLU A 164 12.61 12.93 -6.77
C GLU A 164 12.03 13.97 -7.75
N LYS A 165 12.71 14.24 -8.86
CA LYS A 165 12.24 15.22 -9.85
C LYS A 165 10.99 14.71 -10.57
N GLU A 166 10.91 13.42 -10.83
CA GLU A 166 9.76 12.81 -11.52
C GLU A 166 8.51 12.84 -10.63
N ILE A 167 8.64 12.49 -9.34
CA ILE A 167 7.50 12.57 -8.41
C ILE A 167 7.02 14.02 -8.26
N LEU A 168 7.95 14.97 -8.13
CA LEU A 168 7.63 16.40 -8.06
C LEU A 168 6.88 16.88 -9.29
N ASN A 169 7.39 16.58 -10.48
CA ASN A 169 6.77 16.97 -11.75
C ASN A 169 5.35 16.41 -11.88
N LYS A 170 5.13 15.15 -11.47
CA LYS A 170 3.78 14.53 -11.46
C LYS A 170 2.84 15.19 -10.46
N ILE A 171 3.32 15.53 -9.26
CA ILE A 171 2.52 16.24 -8.24
C ILE A 171 2.13 17.63 -8.74
N ILE A 172 3.08 18.40 -9.28
CA ILE A 172 2.84 19.77 -9.77
C ILE A 172 1.89 19.78 -10.96
N SER A 173 2.01 18.79 -11.85
CA SER A 173 1.12 18.63 -13.01
C SER A 173 -0.33 18.30 -12.60
N ASN A 174 -0.52 17.77 -11.40
CA ASN A 174 -1.84 17.45 -10.86
C ASN A 174 -2.51 18.70 -10.26
N LYS A 175 -3.12 19.51 -11.15
CA LYS A 175 -3.81 20.75 -10.80
C LYS A 175 -4.80 20.53 -9.64
N GLY A 176 -4.66 21.30 -8.55
CA GLY A 176 -5.58 21.29 -7.41
C GLY A 176 -5.05 20.65 -6.14
N VAL A 177 -3.77 20.28 -6.10
CA VAL A 177 -3.07 19.90 -4.87
C VAL A 177 -2.81 21.17 -4.04
N LYS A 178 -3.65 21.41 -3.03
CA LYS A 178 -3.52 22.54 -2.10
C LYS A 178 -2.82 22.17 -0.79
N GLU A 179 -2.94 20.92 -0.38
CA GLU A 179 -2.43 20.41 0.89
C GLU A 179 -1.95 18.97 0.72
N ILE A 180 -0.79 18.66 1.30
CA ILE A 180 -0.17 17.32 1.29
C ILE A 180 0.40 17.02 2.68
N PHE A 181 0.14 15.80 3.17
CA PHE A 181 0.84 15.22 4.31
C PHE A 181 2.16 14.65 3.83
N VAL A 182 3.28 15.15 4.35
CA VAL A 182 4.62 14.79 3.86
C VAL A 182 5.41 14.17 5.00
N ASP A 183 6.09 13.08 4.69
CA ASP A 183 6.99 12.44 5.64
C ASP A 183 8.16 13.35 6.03
N LYS A 184 8.50 13.38 7.32
CA LYS A 184 9.55 14.22 7.93
C LYS A 184 10.86 14.21 7.15
N ASP A 185 11.27 13.04 6.67
CA ASP A 185 12.57 12.86 6.02
C ASP A 185 12.64 13.47 4.63
N ILE A 186 11.50 13.88 4.06
CA ILE A 186 11.38 14.40 2.70
C ILE A 186 10.58 15.71 2.59
N VAL A 187 10.29 16.37 3.71
CA VAL A 187 9.55 17.65 3.74
C VAL A 187 10.18 18.71 2.83
N ASN A 188 11.52 18.75 2.78
CA ASN A 188 12.27 19.76 2.02
C ASN A 188 12.05 19.65 0.50
N ILE A 189 11.65 18.48 -0.01
CA ILE A 189 11.46 18.23 -1.44
C ILE A 189 10.35 19.14 -2.02
N LEU A 190 9.30 19.39 -1.24
CA LEU A 190 8.17 20.23 -1.65
C LEU A 190 8.27 21.68 -1.14
N SER A 191 9.24 21.99 -0.29
CA SER A 191 9.31 23.27 0.43
C SER A 191 9.59 24.48 -0.47
N ASN A 192 10.08 24.26 -1.69
CA ASN A 192 10.34 25.32 -2.67
C ASN A 192 9.10 25.70 -3.49
N GLU A 193 7.97 24.99 -3.32
CA GLU A 193 6.74 25.20 -4.08
C GLU A 193 5.73 26.03 -3.28
N ASN A 194 5.77 27.36 -3.43
CA ASN A 194 5.01 28.36 -2.66
C ASN A 194 3.46 28.24 -2.68
N LYS A 195 2.89 27.22 -3.34
CA LYS A 195 1.43 27.06 -3.52
C LYS A 195 0.84 25.84 -2.79
N ILE A 196 1.66 25.00 -2.18
CA ILE A 196 1.22 23.76 -1.52
C ILE A 196 1.42 23.88 -0.02
N ASN A 197 0.34 23.74 0.76
CA ASN A 197 0.42 23.61 2.21
C ASN A 197 1.00 22.23 2.58
N ILE A 198 2.09 22.21 3.33
CA ILE A 198 2.76 20.97 3.75
C ILE A 198 2.43 20.69 5.22
N ILE A 199 1.80 19.54 5.48
CA ILE A 199 1.59 19.03 6.83
C ILE A 199 2.65 17.97 7.11
N ASN A 200 3.59 18.32 7.99
CA ASN A 200 4.68 17.44 8.35
C ASN A 200 4.22 16.30 9.29
N MET A 201 4.54 15.05 8.94
CA MET A 201 4.17 13.85 9.70
C MET A 201 5.27 12.79 9.66
N ASN A 202 5.38 11.95 10.69
CA ASN A 202 6.39 10.88 10.75
C ASN A 202 5.86 9.55 10.16
N ILE A 203 5.56 9.55 8.86
CA ILE A 203 4.86 8.44 8.19
C ILE A 203 5.78 7.24 8.03
N GLY A 204 7.05 7.43 7.67
CA GLY A 204 8.05 6.39 7.47
C GLY A 204 8.29 5.55 8.71
N GLU A 205 8.47 6.19 9.87
CA GLU A 205 8.59 5.47 11.15
C GLU A 205 7.30 4.70 11.46
N LEU A 206 6.13 5.31 11.26
CA LEU A 206 4.83 4.66 11.49
C LEU A 206 4.59 3.46 10.56
N ILE A 207 5.10 3.50 9.31
CA ILE A 207 5.11 2.34 8.40
C ILE A 207 5.93 1.21 9.03
N ASN A 208 7.16 1.48 9.45
CA ASN A 208 8.00 0.46 10.09
C ASN A 208 7.37 -0.12 11.35
N GLU A 209 6.77 0.72 12.21
CA GLU A 209 6.02 0.27 13.38
C GLU A 209 4.84 -0.62 13.01
N LYS A 210 4.10 -0.29 11.95
CA LYS A 210 2.92 -1.04 11.50
C LYS A 210 3.29 -2.37 10.85
N ILE A 211 4.41 -2.41 10.12
CA ILE A 211 4.94 -3.60 9.46
C ILE A 211 5.49 -4.56 10.51
N TYR A 212 6.46 -4.10 11.29
CA TYR A 212 7.23 -4.94 12.19
C TYR A 212 6.64 -5.06 13.59
N LYS A 213 5.57 -4.32 13.90
CA LYS A 213 4.95 -4.22 15.24
C LYS A 213 6.03 -4.00 16.28
N LYS A 214 6.59 -2.77 16.36
CA LYS A 214 7.65 -2.38 17.32
C LYS A 214 7.56 -3.28 18.56
N GLN A 215 8.51 -4.20 18.74
CA GLN A 215 8.65 -4.85 20.04
C GLN A 215 8.81 -3.68 21.00
N ARG A 216 7.82 -3.47 21.87
CA ARG A 216 7.97 -2.53 22.97
C ARG A 216 9.15 -3.07 23.76
N PHE A 217 10.36 -2.55 23.50
CA PHE A 217 11.42 -2.62 24.48
C PHE A 217 10.87 -1.79 25.63
N HIS A 218 10.30 -2.47 26.62
CA HIS A 218 10.09 -1.87 27.91
C HIS A 218 11.49 -1.50 28.40
N THR A 219 11.86 -0.25 28.23
CA THR A 219 12.87 0.37 29.09
C THR A 219 12.24 0.42 30.47
N GLY A 220 12.30 -0.72 31.17
CA GLY A 220 12.15 -0.71 32.61
C GLY A 220 13.15 0.31 33.12
N LYS A 221 12.68 1.31 33.86
CA LYS A 221 13.57 2.10 34.69
C LYS A 221 14.39 1.08 35.49
N VAL A 222 15.69 1.05 35.24
CA VAL A 222 16.64 0.50 36.20
C VAL A 222 16.56 1.49 37.36
N LEU A 223 15.82 1.09 38.41
CA LEU A 223 15.85 1.72 39.71
C LEU A 223 17.12 1.28 40.43
#